data_AF-A0A538ENP5-F1
#
_entry.id   AF-A0A538ENP5-F1
#
_cell.length_a   1.000
_cell.length_b   1.000
_cell.length_c   1.000
_cell.angle_alpha   90.00
_cell.angle_beta   90.00
_cell.angle_gamma   90.00
#
_symmetry.space_group_name_H-M   'P 1'
#
loop_
_entity.id
_entity.type
_entity.pdbx_description
1 polymer ?
#
loop_
_entity_poly.entity_id
_entity_poly.type
_entity_poly.pdbx_seq_one_letter_code
_entity_poly.pdbx_strand_id
1 'polypeptide(L)'
;MELVGALTPTPTVVTNYAIYPFVGVIEPGHRWLPSAAEVADVLELSLPDLRAGHEHKRLVRRGVPFRSDVYTVDGNVIWGATARILSDLLDRLSPVLG
;
A
#
# COMPACT_ATOMS: atom_id res chain seq x y z
N MET A 1 -12.71 13.33 6.10
CA MET A 1 -12.42 12.21 5.18
C MET A 1 -13.72 11.81 4.55
N GLU A 2 -13.71 11.62 3.25
CA GLU A 2 -14.83 11.05 2.49
C GLU A 2 -14.49 9.62 2.11
N LEU A 3 -15.38 8.65 2.40
CA LEU A 3 -15.20 7.27 1.97
C LEU A 3 -15.69 7.12 0.53
N VAL A 4 -14.79 6.75 -0.39
CA VAL A 4 -15.09 6.72 -1.84
C VAL A 4 -15.26 5.31 -2.41
N GLY A 5 -14.88 4.27 -1.66
CA GLY A 5 -15.14 2.90 -2.07
C GLY A 5 -14.35 1.84 -1.33
N ALA A 6 -14.61 0.59 -1.71
CA ALA A 6 -13.88 -0.59 -1.23
C ALA A 6 -13.01 -1.17 -2.34
N LEU A 7 -11.85 -1.69 -1.94
CA LEU A 7 -10.98 -2.49 -2.79
C LEU A 7 -11.30 -3.98 -2.63
N THR A 8 -10.66 -4.79 -3.45
CA THR A 8 -10.80 -6.24 -3.40
C THR A 8 -10.30 -6.76 -2.05
N PRO A 9 -11.06 -7.62 -1.35
CA PRO A 9 -10.59 -8.26 -0.13
C PRO A 9 -9.24 -8.95 -0.38
N THR A 10 -8.26 -8.67 0.48
CA THR A 10 -6.89 -9.17 0.36
C THR A 10 -6.65 -10.30 1.36
N PRO A 11 -6.51 -11.56 0.90
CA PRO A 11 -6.20 -12.67 1.79
C PRO A 11 -4.82 -12.49 2.43
N THR A 12 -4.73 -12.82 3.71
CA THR A 12 -3.45 -12.90 4.41
C THR A 12 -2.75 -14.24 4.09
N VAL A 13 -1.44 -14.21 3.88
CA VAL A 13 -0.69 -15.38 3.38
C VAL A 13 -0.49 -16.46 4.45
N VAL A 14 -0.65 -16.10 5.72
CA VAL A 14 -0.29 -16.97 6.88
C VAL A 14 -1.48 -17.34 7.75
N THR A 15 -2.63 -16.69 7.59
CA THR A 15 -3.79 -16.86 8.44
C THR A 15 -5.05 -16.98 7.60
N ASN A 16 -6.07 -17.67 8.07
CA ASN A 16 -7.38 -17.77 7.38
C ASN A 16 -8.21 -16.47 7.53
N TYR A 17 -7.53 -15.32 7.41
CA TYR A 17 -8.11 -14.00 7.51
C TYR A 17 -8.02 -13.26 6.18
N ALA A 18 -9.01 -12.42 5.93
CA ALA A 18 -9.04 -11.48 4.82
C ALA A 18 -9.04 -10.04 5.36
N ILE A 19 -8.24 -9.18 4.72
CA ILE A 19 -8.26 -7.74 4.93
C ILE A 19 -9.30 -7.15 3.98
N TYR A 20 -10.16 -6.26 4.47
CA TYR A 20 -11.15 -5.55 3.66
C TYR A 20 -10.74 -4.09 3.54
N PRO A 21 -10.06 -3.68 2.46
CA PRO A 21 -9.51 -2.34 2.34
C PRO A 21 -10.57 -1.36 1.83
N PHE A 22 -10.51 -0.15 2.37
CA PHE A 22 -11.37 0.97 2.00
C PHE A 22 -10.52 2.15 1.58
N VAL A 23 -10.97 2.89 0.57
CA VAL A 23 -10.33 4.10 0.07
C VAL A 23 -11.11 5.30 0.56
N GLY A 24 -10.44 6.25 1.17
CA GLY A 24 -11.05 7.55 1.45
C GLY A 24 -10.13 8.71 1.12
N VAL A 25 -10.77 9.82 0.78
CA VAL A 25 -10.13 11.08 0.43
C VAL A 25 -10.01 11.93 1.69
N ILE A 26 -8.80 12.44 1.93
CA ILE A 26 -8.49 13.31 3.06
C ILE A 26 -8.38 14.74 2.52
N GLU A 27 -9.04 15.67 3.20
CA GLU A 27 -9.02 17.08 2.82
C GLU A 27 -7.60 17.66 2.94
N PRO A 28 -7.19 18.58 2.04
CA PRO A 28 -5.93 19.29 2.16
C PRO A 28 -5.78 19.99 3.52
N GLY A 29 -4.55 20.01 4.04
CA GLY A 29 -4.24 20.66 5.32
C GLY A 29 -4.55 19.81 6.55
N HIS A 30 -4.89 18.54 6.38
CA HIS A 30 -4.97 17.59 7.49
C HIS A 30 -3.63 17.51 8.24
N ARG A 31 -3.69 17.51 9.57
CA ARG A 31 -2.51 17.36 10.43
C ARG A 31 -2.57 16.02 11.15
N TRP A 32 -1.58 15.18 10.91
CA TRP A 32 -1.44 13.91 11.62
C TRP A 32 -1.10 14.12 13.09
N LEU A 33 -1.78 13.36 13.96
CA LEU A 33 -1.49 13.26 15.39
C LEU A 33 -1.21 11.79 15.74
N PRO A 34 -0.07 11.23 15.31
CA PRO A 34 0.23 9.81 15.50
C PRO A 34 0.49 9.49 16.97
N SER A 35 0.07 8.29 17.38
CA SER A 35 0.46 7.73 18.68
C SER A 35 1.91 7.27 18.61
N ALA A 36 2.80 7.91 19.37
CA ALA A 36 4.22 7.54 19.40
C ALA A 36 4.47 6.10 19.90
N ALA A 37 3.50 5.50 20.61
CA ALA A 37 3.60 4.12 21.08
C ALA A 37 3.36 3.09 19.96
N GLU A 38 2.68 3.47 18.88
CA GLU A 38 2.24 2.53 17.83
C GLU A 38 2.77 2.92 16.44
N VAL A 39 2.95 4.21 16.18
CA VAL A 39 3.29 4.75 14.86
C VAL A 39 4.63 5.47 14.95
N ALA A 40 5.65 4.89 14.32
CA ALA A 40 6.98 5.48 14.25
C ALA A 40 7.03 6.68 13.29
N ASP A 41 6.30 6.61 12.17
CA ASP A 41 6.26 7.66 11.16
C ASP A 41 5.00 7.59 10.28
N VAL A 42 4.64 8.69 9.63
CA VAL A 42 3.57 8.78 8.63
C VAL A 42 4.16 9.24 7.31
N LEU A 43 4.10 8.37 6.30
CA LEU A 43 4.64 8.65 4.98
C LEU A 43 3.51 9.08 4.04
N GLU A 44 3.62 10.28 3.47
CA GLU A 44 2.77 10.78 2.39
C GLU A 44 3.52 10.64 1.06
N LEU A 45 3.12 9.65 0.26
CA LEU A 45 3.77 9.34 -1.02
C LEU A 45 2.83 9.66 -2.18
N SER A 46 3.36 10.25 -3.24
CA SER A 46 2.55 10.54 -4.42
C SER A 46 2.18 9.25 -5.17
N LEU A 47 0.97 9.21 -5.75
CA LEU A 47 0.54 8.07 -6.57
C LEU A 47 1.43 7.86 -7.80
N PRO A 48 1.89 8.91 -8.53
CA PRO A 48 2.86 8.74 -9.61
C PRO A 48 4.18 8.14 -9.16
N ASP A 49 4.75 8.58 -8.04
CA ASP A 49 6.03 8.05 -7.55
C ASP A 49 5.90 6.61 -7.07
N LEU A 50 4.78 6.26 -6.42
CA LEU A 50 4.45 4.87 -6.11
C LEU A 50 4.40 4.03 -7.38
N ARG A 51 3.69 4.48 -8.42
CA ARG A 51 3.63 3.76 -9.70
C ARG A 51 5.02 3.59 -10.33
N ALA A 52 5.83 4.64 -10.34
CA ALA A 52 7.18 4.63 -10.89
C ALA A 52 8.15 3.73 -10.10
N GLY A 53 7.97 3.64 -8.78
CA GLY A 53 8.76 2.81 -7.88
C GLY A 53 8.31 1.35 -7.78
N HIS A 54 7.34 0.92 -8.59
CA HIS A 54 6.80 -0.44 -8.56
C HIS A 54 7.74 -1.43 -9.27
N GLU A 55 8.03 -2.54 -8.60
CA GLU A 55 8.79 -3.65 -9.14
C GLU A 55 8.24 -5.00 -8.66
N HIS A 56 8.33 -6.01 -9.53
CA HIS A 56 8.13 -7.40 -9.16
C HIS A 56 9.46 -8.00 -8.66
N LYS A 57 9.67 -8.01 -7.33
CA LYS A 57 10.92 -8.51 -6.73
C LYS A 57 10.78 -9.94 -6.22
N ARG A 58 11.87 -10.70 -6.31
CA ARG A 58 12.03 -11.97 -5.59
C ARG A 58 12.49 -11.67 -4.18
N LEU A 59 11.64 -11.96 -3.20
CA LEU A 59 11.92 -11.82 -1.78
C LEU A 59 12.14 -13.20 -1.16
N VAL A 60 12.81 -13.24 -0.01
CA VAL A 60 13.03 -14.48 0.75
C VAL A 60 12.34 -14.34 2.11
N ARG A 61 11.44 -15.27 2.42
CA ARG A 61 10.79 -15.36 3.74
C ARG A 61 11.02 -16.74 4.31
N ARG A 62 11.63 -16.81 5.50
CA ARG A 62 11.98 -18.08 6.17
C ARG A 62 12.74 -19.05 5.25
N GLY A 63 13.66 -18.53 4.44
CA GLY A 63 14.45 -19.32 3.49
C GLY A 63 13.74 -19.71 2.19
N VAL A 64 12.44 -19.44 2.04
CA VAL A 64 11.68 -19.74 0.82
C VAL A 64 11.59 -18.49 -0.06
N PRO A 65 12.06 -18.54 -1.32
CA PRO A 65 11.90 -17.44 -2.26
C PRO A 65 10.45 -17.35 -2.73
N PHE A 66 9.92 -16.12 -2.81
CA PHE A 66 8.61 -15.83 -3.40
C PHE A 66 8.69 -14.52 -4.19
N ARG A 67 7.81 -14.35 -5.18
CA ARG A 67 7.67 -13.08 -5.90
C ARG A 67 6.57 -12.25 -5.24
N SER A 68 6.79 -10.95 -5.13
CA SER A 68 5.83 -10.00 -4.59
C SER A 68 5.98 -8.65 -5.27
N ASP A 69 4.88 -7.92 -5.35
CA ASP A 69 4.89 -6.49 -5.58
C ASP A 69 5.69 -5.81 -4.47
N VAL A 70 6.57 -4.91 -4.89
CA VAL A 70 7.36 -4.04 -4.02
C VAL A 70 7.32 -2.63 -4.60
N TYR A 71 7.11 -1.65 -3.73
CA TYR A 71 7.16 -0.24 -4.08
C TYR A 71 8.34 0.38 -3.34
N THR A 72 9.24 1.04 -4.06
CA THR A 72 10.38 1.76 -3.48
C THR A 72 10.29 3.23 -3.84
N VAL A 73 10.05 4.10 -2.86
CA VAL A 73 9.89 5.55 -3.04
C VAL A 73 10.63 6.27 -1.91
N ASP A 74 11.48 7.23 -2.25
CA ASP A 74 12.27 8.01 -1.28
C ASP A 74 13.03 7.16 -0.25
N GLY A 75 13.55 6.00 -0.69
CA GLY A 75 14.26 5.05 0.15
C GLY A 75 13.36 4.18 1.05
N ASN A 76 12.04 4.41 1.06
CA ASN A 76 11.06 3.58 1.76
C ASN A 76 10.65 2.38 0.91
N VAL A 77 10.49 1.22 1.55
CA VAL A 77 10.11 -0.03 0.87
C VAL A 77 8.77 -0.52 1.41
N ILE A 78 7.78 -0.63 0.52
CA ILE A 78 6.45 -1.16 0.82
C ILE A 78 6.30 -2.52 0.14
N TRP A 79 5.90 -3.53 0.91
CA TRP A 79 5.75 -4.91 0.43
C TRP A 79 4.63 -5.63 1.19
N GLY A 80 4.33 -6.88 0.80
CA GLY A 80 3.40 -7.75 1.53
C GLY A 80 1.92 -7.40 1.29
N ALA A 81 1.12 -7.35 2.35
CA ALA A 81 -0.31 -7.06 2.22
C ALA A 81 -0.57 -5.64 1.69
N THR A 82 0.17 -4.65 2.20
CA THR A 82 0.04 -3.25 1.76
C THR A 82 0.35 -3.10 0.28
N ALA A 83 1.43 -3.73 -0.21
CA ALA A 83 1.77 -3.66 -1.64
C ALA A 83 0.66 -4.25 -2.51
N ARG A 84 0.07 -5.39 -2.14
CA ARG A 84 -1.04 -6.01 -2.89
C ARG A 84 -2.30 -5.12 -2.91
N ILE A 85 -2.59 -4.43 -1.80
CA ILE A 85 -3.70 -3.47 -1.72
C ILE A 85 -3.41 -2.25 -2.61
N LEU A 86 -2.17 -1.74 -2.60
CA LEU A 86 -1.74 -0.64 -3.46
C LEU A 86 -1.82 -1.01 -4.94
N SER A 87 -1.49 -2.26 -5.31
CA SER A 87 -1.62 -2.71 -6.70
C SER A 87 -3.06 -2.62 -7.20
N ASP A 88 -4.06 -3.11 -6.44
CA ASP A 88 -5.48 -2.98 -6.82
C ASP A 88 -5.91 -1.50 -6.92
N LEU A 89 -5.46 -0.65 -5.98
CA LEU A 89 -5.75 0.79 -6.06
C LEU A 89 -5.16 1.43 -7.32
N LEU A 90 -3.87 1.20 -7.59
CA LEU A 90 -3.17 1.78 -8.72
C LEU A 90 -3.69 1.27 -10.06
N ASP A 91 -4.06 -0.01 -10.15
CA ASP A 91 -4.68 -0.58 -11.35
C ASP A 91 -6.00 0.12 -11.69
N ARG A 92 -6.83 0.40 -10.68
CA ARG A 92 -8.09 1.15 -10.85
C ARG A 92 -7.87 2.61 -11.23
N LEU A 93 -6.79 3.21 -10.75
CA LEU A 93 -6.43 4.61 -11.04
C LEU A 93 -5.57 4.76 -12.31
N SER A 94 -5.12 3.68 -12.92
CA SER A 94 -4.31 3.67 -14.14
C SER A 94 -4.85 4.56 -15.27
N PRO A 95 -6.19 4.63 -15.54
CA PRO A 95 -6.73 5.50 -16.58
C PRO A 95 -6.52 7.00 -16.33
N VAL A 96 -6.27 7.42 -15.09
CA VAL A 96 -6.12 8.84 -14.69
C VAL A 96 -4.72 9.19 -14.22
N LEU A 97 -3.86 8.20 -13.95
CA LEU A 97 -2.47 8.37 -13.50
C LEU A 97 -1.45 8.34 -14.65
N GLY A 98 -1.85 8.86 -15.83
CA GLY A 98 -1.10 8.85 -17.10
C GLY A 98 0.40 8.66 -17.01
#